data_AF-A0A1S2R7F2-F1
#
_entry.id   AF-A0A1S2R7F2-F1
#
_cell.length_a   1.000
_cell.length_b   1.000
_cell.length_c   1.000
_cell.angle_alpha   90.00
_cell.angle_beta   90.00
_cell.angle_gamma   90.00
#
_symmetry.space_group_name_H-M   'P 1'
#
loop_
_entity.id
_entity.type
_entity.pdbx_description
1 polymer ?
#
loop_
_entity_poly.entity_id
_entity_poly.type
_entity_poly.pdbx_seq_one_letter_code
_entity_poly.pdbx_strand_id
1 'polypeptide(L)' 'MNIMFGLITFILIISVILTLIVTKKPDEDYSSSTKRNTINLSLIYVIIIVLALISLGIYIWLI' A
#
# COMPACT_ATOMS: atom_id res chain seq x y z
N MET A 1 -3.03 23.36 -35.17
CA MET A 1 -3.69 22.81 -33.96
C MET A 1 -3.88 21.30 -34.01
N ASN A 2 -4.57 20.73 -34.99
CA ASN A 2 -4.91 19.29 -35.00
C ASN A 2 -3.71 18.35 -35.00
N ILE A 3 -2.64 18.68 -35.75
CA ILE A 3 -1.40 17.89 -35.77
C ILE A 3 -0.71 17.89 -34.41
N MET A 4 -0.71 19.04 -33.72
CA MET A 4 -0.13 19.19 -32.38
C MET A 4 -0.90 18.37 -31.34
N PHE A 5 -2.23 18.41 -31.38
CA PHE A 5 -3.06 17.58 -30.50
C PHE A 5 -2.89 16.08 -30.78
N GLY A 6 -2.83 15.67 -32.04
CA GLY A 6 -2.59 14.27 -32.40
C GLY A 6 -1.25 13.74 -31.88
N LEU A 7 -0.18 14.54 -31.99
CA LEU A 7 1.14 14.21 -31.45
C LEU A 7 1.14 14.10 -29.91
N ILE A 8 0.49 15.02 -29.21
CA ILE A 8 0.40 15.00 -27.74
C ILE A 8 -0.34 13.73 -27.28
N THR A 9 -1.48 13.41 -27.89
CA THR A 9 -2.26 12.22 -27.54
C THR A 9 -1.46 10.94 -27.82
N PHE A 10 -0.73 10.87 -28.92
CA PHE A 10 0.12 9.73 -29.25
C PHE A 10 1.24 9.51 -28.22
N ILE A 11 1.93 10.57 -27.83
CA ILE A 11 2.99 10.52 -26.81
C ILE A 11 2.42 10.09 -25.47
N LEU A 12 1.25 10.61 -25.07
CA LEU A 12 0.57 10.23 -23.82
C LEU A 12 0.26 8.73 -23.78
N ILE A 13 -0.31 8.19 -24.86
CA ILE A 13 -0.65 6.77 -24.95
C ILE A 13 0.63 5.92 -24.83
N ILE A 14 1.69 6.27 -25.56
CA ILE A 14 2.96 5.56 -25.49
C ILE A 14 3.59 5.64 -24.09
N SER A 15 3.58 6.82 -23.46
CA SER A 15 4.08 7.01 -22.10
C SER A 15 3.34 6.11 -21.12
N VAL A 16 2.01 6.06 -21.16
CA VAL A 16 1.23 5.20 -20.25
C VAL A 16 1.57 3.73 -20.47
N ILE A 17 1.62 3.26 -21.72
CA ILE A 17 1.96 1.87 -22.04
C ILE A 17 3.36 1.52 -21.54
N LEU A 18 4.36 2.37 -21.83
CA LEU A 18 5.74 2.16 -21.40
C LEU A 18 5.88 2.19 -19.87
N THR A 19 5.23 3.14 -19.19
CA THR A 19 5.22 3.21 -17.73
C THR A 19 4.66 1.92 -17.14
N LEU A 20 3.50 1.45 -17.62
CA LEU A 20 2.90 0.22 -17.13
C LEU A 20 3.79 -1.00 -17.38
N ILE A 21 4.47 -1.09 -18.53
CA ILE A 21 5.41 -2.18 -18.83
C ILE A 21 6.61 -2.14 -17.87
N VAL A 22 7.17 -0.95 -17.61
CA VAL A 22 8.30 -0.78 -16.69
C VAL A 22 7.91 -1.12 -15.25
N THR A 23 6.74 -0.65 -14.79
CA THR A 23 6.22 -0.92 -13.44
C THR A 23 5.71 -2.36 -13.27
N LYS A 24 5.51 -3.11 -14.36
CA LYS A 24 5.10 -4.52 -14.31
C LYS A 24 6.20 -5.46 -13.80
N LYS A 25 7.46 -5.02 -13.80
CA LYS A 25 8.54 -5.79 -13.18
C LYS A 25 8.30 -5.76 -11.67
N PRO A 26 7.93 -6.89 -11.03
CA PRO A 26 7.91 -6.93 -9.58
C PRO A 26 9.35 -6.66 -9.14
N ASP A 27 9.54 -5.56 -8.43
CA ASP A 27 10.80 -5.28 -7.78
C ASP A 27 11.06 -6.45 -6.81
N GLU A 28 12.15 -7.19 -7.04
CA GLU A 28 12.39 -8.52 -6.46
C GLU A 28 12.38 -8.46 -4.92
N ASP A 29 12.77 -7.29 -4.38
CA ASP A 29 12.78 -6.97 -2.96
C ASP A 29 11.52 -6.24 -2.45
N TYR A 30 10.56 -5.94 -3.32
CA TYR A 30 9.33 -5.25 -2.93
C TYR A 30 8.49 -6.08 -1.96
N SER A 31 8.44 -7.40 -2.19
CA SER A 31 7.75 -8.32 -1.28
C SER A 31 8.46 -8.43 0.06
N SER A 32 9.79 -8.33 0.11
CA SER A 32 10.56 -8.42 1.36
C SER A 32 10.40 -7.14 2.18
N SER A 33 10.45 -5.99 1.51
CA SER A 33 10.29 -4.66 2.12
C SER A 33 8.88 -4.44 2.70
N THR A 34 7.83 -4.90 1.99
CA THR A 34 6.45 -4.81 2.49
C THR A 34 6.16 -5.83 3.58
N LYS A 35 6.71 -7.04 3.53
CA LYS A 35 6.54 -8.06 4.58
C LYS A 35 6.97 -7.57 5.95
N ARG A 36 8.14 -6.93 6.07
CA ARG A 36 8.61 -6.41 7.36
C ARG A 36 7.66 -5.37 7.94
N ASN A 37 7.17 -4.45 7.10
CA ASN A 37 6.23 -3.43 7.55
C ASN A 37 4.89 -4.05 7.98
N THR A 38 4.35 -4.98 7.18
CA THR A 38 3.10 -5.68 7.50
C THR A 38 3.22 -6.48 8.80
N ILE A 39 4.36 -7.15 9.03
CA ILE A 39 4.62 -7.88 10.29
C ILE A 39 4.67 -6.91 11.47
N ASN A 40 5.46 -5.84 11.36
CA ASN A 40 5.61 -4.86 12.44
C ASN A 40 4.26 -4.21 12.79
N LEU A 41 3.50 -3.80 11.79
CA LEU A 41 2.18 -3.19 11.97
C LEU A 41 1.17 -4.20 12.57
N SER A 42 1.16 -5.44 12.07
CA SER A 42 0.27 -6.48 12.60
C SER A 42 0.58 -6.79 14.08
N LEU A 43 1.86 -6.80 14.44
CA LEU A 43 2.31 -7.06 15.82
C LEU A 43 1.85 -5.95 16.77
N ILE A 44 1.96 -4.68 16.36
CA ILE A 44 1.41 -3.53 17.10
C ILE A 44 -0.10 -3.70 17.30
N TYR A 45 -0.84 -4.06 16.24
CA TYR A 45 -2.29 -4.27 16.33
C TYR A 45 -2.68 -5.36 17.32
N VAL A 46 -1.98 -6.51 17.29
CA VAL A 46 -2.23 -7.60 18.23
C VAL A 46 -2.03 -7.14 19.67
N ILE A 47 -0.92 -6.43 19.96
CA ILE A 47 -0.65 -5.90 21.30
C ILE A 47 -1.76 -4.94 21.75
N ILE A 48 -2.15 -3.99 20.89
CA ILE A 48 -3.18 -2.99 21.23
C ILE A 48 -4.53 -3.67 21.50
N ILE A 49 -4.91 -4.67 20.70
CA ILE A 49 -6.17 -5.41 20.91
C ILE A 49 -6.16 -6.12 22.26
N VAL A 50 -5.07 -6.80 22.62
CA VAL A 50 -4.95 -7.47 23.92
C VAL A 50 -5.07 -6.46 25.07
N LEU A 51 -4.35 -5.34 24.99
CA LEU A 51 -4.44 -4.28 26.01
C LEU A 51 -5.86 -3.69 26.11
N ALA A 52 -6.53 -3.49 24.98
CA ALA A 52 -7.90 -2.98 24.94
C ALA A 52 -8.89 -3.95 25.60
N LEU A 53 -8.76 -5.26 25.33
CA LEU A 53 -9.60 -6.29 25.94
C LEU A 53 -9.37 -6.40 27.46
N ILE A 54 -8.11 -6.32 27.91
CA ILE A 54 -7.78 -6.30 29.34
C ILE A 54 -8.40 -5.06 30.00
N SER A 55 -8.20 -3.88 29.40
CA SER A 55 -8.75 -2.63 29.92
C SER A 55 -10.27 -2.66 30.00
N LEU A 56 -10.93 -3.19 28.97
CA LEU A 56 -12.39 -3.38 28.95
C LEU A 56 -12.84 -4.35 30.05
N GLY A 57 -12.15 -5.48 30.22
CA GLY A 57 -12.46 -6.45 31.28
C GLY A 57 -12.35 -5.85 32.68
N ILE A 58 -11.31 -5.07 32.93
CA ILE A 58 -11.13 -4.33 34.20
C ILE A 58 -12.26 -3.31 34.38
N TYR A 59 -12.58 -2.54 33.35
CA TYR A 59 -13.65 -1.54 33.41
C TYR A 59 -15.00 -2.16 33.76
N ILE A 60 -15.35 -3.27 33.11
CA ILE A 60 -16.60 -4.00 33.38
C ILE A 60 -16.60 -4.58 34.81
N TRP A 61 -15.46 -5.06 35.30
CA TRP A 61 -15.37 -5.61 36.67
C TRP A 61 -15.47 -4.54 37.76
N LEU A 62 -15.00 -3.31 37.49
CA LEU A 62 -15.06 -2.21 38.44
C LEU A 62 -16.43 -1.52 38.53
N ILE A 63 -17.34 -1.79 37.57
CA ILE A 63 -18.74 -1.34 37.57
C ILE A 63 -19.62 -2.36 38.28
#